data_AF-A0A4R3JPG9-F1
#
_entry.id   AF-A0A4R3JPG9-F1
#
_cell.length_a   1.000
_cell.length_b   1.000
_cell.length_c   1.000
_cell.angle_alpha   90.00
_cell.angle_beta   90.00
_cell.angle_gamma   90.00
#
_symmetry.space_group_name_H-M   'P 1'
#
loop_
_entity.id
_entity.type
_entity.pdbx_description
1 polymer ?
#
loop_
_entity_poly.entity_id
_entity_poly.type
_entity_poly.pdbx_seq_one_letter_code
_entity_poly.pdbx_strand_id
1 'polypeptide(L)'
;MAVLAKAVKQDADSLLEKGHRKMDEKKVREAIKAMENQIAIIQKIPKYLGLKEKTDKKIEERQTAIEALEKQLPKKVDMRTEYKDLNGAMVCFEGFCPSCGCAVEYYRNKSCNRCTQMLDWSKN
;
A
#
# COMPACT_ATOMS: atom_id res chain seq x y z
N MET A 1 13.65 37.60 0.16
CA MET A 1 14.61 36.47 0.14
C MET A 1 14.23 35.31 1.07
N ALA A 2 13.83 35.56 2.32
CA ALA A 2 13.50 34.47 3.28
C ALA A 2 12.31 33.57 2.86
N VAL A 3 11.28 34.13 2.22
CA VAL A 3 10.10 33.37 1.76
C VAL A 3 10.46 32.40 0.62
N LEU A 4 11.29 32.83 -0.33
CA LEU A 4 11.80 32.00 -1.43
C LEU A 4 12.69 30.86 -0.91
N ALA A 5 13.59 31.15 0.03
CA ALA A 5 14.45 30.12 0.63
C ALA A 5 13.65 29.07 1.42
N LYS A 6 12.55 29.47 2.08
CA LYS A 6 11.65 28.54 2.80
C LYS A 6 10.87 27.64 1.85
N ALA A 7 10.36 28.18 0.74
CA ALA A 7 9.65 27.41 -0.28
C ALA A 7 10.55 26.35 -0.94
N VAL A 8 11.75 26.73 -1.36
CA VAL A 8 12.71 25.81 -2.00
C VAL A 8 13.11 24.66 -1.06
N LYS A 9 13.27 24.94 0.25
CA LYS A 9 13.58 23.90 1.24
C LYS A 9 12.42 22.92 1.44
N GLN A 10 11.17 23.42 1.48
CA GLN A 10 9.97 22.57 1.57
C GLN A 10 9.80 21.67 0.33
N ASP A 11 10.11 22.18 -0.86
CA ASP A 11 10.05 21.41 -2.10
C ASP A 11 11.10 20.28 -2.12
N ALA A 12 12.32 20.57 -1.66
CA ALA A 12 13.38 19.57 -1.56
C ALA A 12 13.03 18.44 -0.56
N ASP A 13 12.51 18.79 0.62
CA ASP A 13 12.08 17.81 1.63
C ASP A 13 10.95 16.91 1.10
N SER A 14 9.98 17.47 0.36
CA SER A 14 8.90 16.70 -0.28
C SER A 14 9.42 15.72 -1.35
N LEU A 15 10.45 16.11 -2.11
CA LEU A 15 11.06 15.24 -3.12
C LEU A 15 11.83 14.08 -2.49
N LEU A 16 12.55 14.34 -1.40
CA LEU A 16 13.27 13.31 -0.64
C LEU A 16 12.31 12.27 -0.02
N GLU A 17 11.21 12.72 0.59
CA GLU A 17 10.18 11.83 1.15
C GLU A 17 9.54 10.95 0.07
N LYS A 18 9.20 11.52 -1.09
CA LYS A 18 8.69 10.77 -2.25
C LYS A 18 9.72 9.76 -2.77
N GLY A 19 11.00 10.11 -2.78
CA GLY A 19 12.09 9.23 -3.19
C GLY A 19 12.23 8.00 -2.27
N HIS A 20 12.25 8.21 -0.96
CA HIS A 20 12.29 7.11 0.03
C HIS A 20 11.07 6.20 -0.09
N ARG A 21 9.86 6.76 -0.17
CA ARG A 21 8.63 5.98 -0.33
C ARG A 21 8.65 5.08 -1.57
N LYS A 22 9.11 5.61 -2.71
CA LYS A 22 9.26 4.83 -3.96
C LYS A 22 10.28 3.70 -3.83
N MET A 23 11.37 3.94 -3.12
CA MET A 23 12.38 2.91 -2.84
C MET A 23 11.80 1.78 -1.98
N ASP A 24 11.01 2.12 -0.96
CA ASP A 24 10.38 1.12 -0.09
C ASP A 24 9.33 0.29 -0.85
N GLU A 25 8.48 0.92 -1.65
CA GLU A 25 7.53 0.20 -2.52
C GLU A 25 8.22 -0.76 -3.49
N LYS A 26 9.35 -0.34 -4.07
CA LYS A 26 10.15 -1.21 -4.97
C LYS A 26 10.64 -2.45 -4.23
N LYS A 27 11.22 -2.28 -3.03
CA LYS A 27 11.70 -3.39 -2.20
C LYS A 27 10.56 -4.34 -1.80
N VAL A 28 9.40 -3.80 -1.45
CA VAL A 28 8.20 -4.60 -1.14
C VAL A 28 7.78 -5.44 -2.35
N ARG A 29 7.75 -4.87 -3.55
CA ARG A 29 7.44 -5.62 -4.80
C ARG A 29 8.47 -6.70 -5.10
N GLU A 30 9.76 -6.43 -4.89
CA GLU A 30 10.83 -7.42 -5.05
C GLU A 30 10.68 -8.58 -4.05
N ALA A 31 10.31 -8.29 -2.81
CA ALA A 31 10.05 -9.30 -1.78
C ALA A 31 8.85 -10.19 -2.12
N ILE A 32 7.73 -9.59 -2.59
CA ILE A 32 6.56 -10.34 -3.06
C ILE A 32 6.97 -11.30 -4.19
N LYS A 33 7.65 -10.79 -5.22
CA LYS A 33 8.10 -11.59 -6.36
C LYS A 33 9.03 -12.74 -5.94
N ALA A 34 9.91 -12.50 -4.97
CA ALA A 34 10.78 -13.54 -4.42
C ALA A 34 9.96 -14.66 -3.74
N MET A 35 8.92 -14.31 -2.98
CA MET A 35 8.04 -15.29 -2.34
C MET A 35 7.18 -16.07 -3.34
N GLU A 36 6.64 -15.41 -4.36
CA GLU A 36 5.91 -16.07 -5.45
C GLU A 36 6.77 -17.12 -6.17
N ASN A 37 8.04 -16.77 -6.48
CA ASN A 37 8.99 -17.70 -7.06
C ASN A 37 9.26 -18.92 -6.15
N GLN A 38 9.36 -18.70 -4.83
CA GLN A 38 9.52 -19.80 -3.88
C GLN A 38 8.29 -20.71 -3.84
N ILE A 39 7.08 -20.15 -3.86
CA ILE A 39 5.83 -20.93 -3.94
C ILE A 39 5.84 -21.80 -5.21
N ALA A 40 6.19 -21.23 -6.36
CA ALA A 40 6.25 -21.96 -7.63
C ALA A 40 7.28 -23.10 -7.61
N ILE A 41 8.41 -22.93 -6.91
CA ILE A 41 9.41 -24.00 -6.71
C ILE A 41 8.83 -25.10 -5.82
N ILE A 42 8.17 -24.74 -4.71
CA ILE A 42 7.58 -25.69 -3.77
C ILE A 42 6.48 -26.53 -4.44
N GLN A 43 5.64 -25.90 -5.25
CA GLN A 43 4.56 -26.58 -5.99
C GLN A 43 5.07 -27.63 -6.99
N LYS A 44 6.33 -27.52 -7.45
CA LYS A 44 6.96 -28.49 -8.35
C LYS A 44 7.58 -29.68 -7.61
N ILE A 45 7.62 -29.68 -6.27
CA ILE A 45 8.15 -30.80 -5.49
C ILE A 45 7.26 -32.03 -5.70
N PRO A 46 7.82 -33.18 -6.15
CA PRO A 46 7.02 -34.36 -6.41
C PRO A 46 6.31 -34.90 -5.17
N LYS A 47 5.01 -35.23 -5.32
CA LYS A 47 4.14 -35.71 -4.23
C LYS A 47 4.66 -37.00 -3.57
N TYR A 48 5.35 -37.87 -4.32
CA TYR A 48 5.86 -39.15 -3.82
C TYR A 48 6.98 -39.00 -2.78
N LEU A 49 7.53 -37.79 -2.57
CA LEU A 49 8.51 -37.52 -1.51
C LEU A 49 7.88 -37.47 -0.11
N GLY A 50 6.55 -37.56 0.03
CA GLY A 50 5.88 -37.57 1.34
C GLY A 50 5.98 -36.23 2.11
N LEU A 51 6.33 -35.14 1.42
CA LEU A 51 6.54 -33.81 2.03
C LEU A 51 5.32 -32.90 1.96
N LYS A 52 4.16 -33.41 1.53
CA LYS A 52 2.98 -32.62 1.16
C LYS A 52 2.54 -31.62 2.24
N GLU A 53 2.37 -32.07 3.48
CA GLU A 53 1.93 -31.20 4.58
C GLU A 53 2.94 -30.07 4.86
N LYS A 54 4.24 -30.38 4.81
CA LYS A 54 5.31 -29.38 4.98
C LYS A 54 5.35 -28.39 3.83
N THR A 55 5.06 -28.82 2.61
CA THR A 55 5.00 -27.93 1.44
C THR A 55 3.76 -27.05 1.47
N ASP A 56 2.61 -27.59 1.85
CA ASP A 56 1.34 -26.85 1.93
C ASP A 56 1.43 -25.76 2.99
N LYS A 57 1.89 -26.08 4.21
CA LYS A 57 2.13 -25.09 5.28
C LYS A 57 3.07 -23.96 4.83
N LYS A 58 4.17 -24.30 4.13
CA LYS A 58 5.13 -23.31 3.61
C LYS A 58 4.53 -22.40 2.54
N ILE A 59 3.56 -22.88 1.77
CA ILE A 59 2.84 -22.08 0.78
C ILE A 59 1.88 -21.13 1.49
N GLU A 60 1.09 -21.62 2.45
CA GLU A 60 0.16 -20.81 3.23
C GLU A 60 0.86 -19.67 3.99
N GLU A 61 2.00 -19.97 4.66
CA GLU A 61 2.82 -18.96 5.35
C GLU A 61 3.29 -17.86 4.39
N ARG A 62 3.72 -18.23 3.18
CA ARG A 62 4.17 -17.28 2.16
C ARG A 62 3.01 -16.48 1.56
N GLN A 63 1.87 -17.10 1.30
CA GLN A 63 0.68 -16.41 0.82
C GLN A 63 0.19 -15.36 1.82
N THR A 64 0.17 -15.72 3.11
CA THR A 64 -0.16 -14.79 4.20
C THR A 64 0.82 -13.61 4.24
N ALA A 65 2.12 -13.87 4.10
CA ALA A 65 3.14 -12.82 4.06
C ALA A 65 3.00 -11.92 2.82
N ILE A 66 2.69 -12.50 1.65
CA ILE A 66 2.42 -11.73 0.42
C ILE A 66 1.22 -10.80 0.63
N GLU A 67 0.10 -11.31 1.16
CA GLU A 67 -1.10 -10.49 1.41
C GLU A 67 -0.80 -9.30 2.35
N ALA A 68 -0.02 -9.54 3.39
CA ALA A 68 0.40 -8.48 4.31
C ALA A 68 1.30 -7.44 3.64
N LEU A 69 2.22 -7.84 2.76
CA LEU A 69 3.06 -6.93 1.98
C LEU A 69 2.27 -6.15 0.94
N GLU A 70 1.30 -6.77 0.27
CA GLU A 70 0.43 -6.09 -0.70
C GLU A 70 -0.37 -4.96 -0.06
N LYS A 71 -0.80 -5.13 1.20
CA LYS A 71 -1.47 -4.06 1.96
C LYS A 71 -0.57 -2.86 2.26
N GLN A 72 0.75 -3.03 2.25
CA GLN A 72 1.70 -1.92 2.42
C GLN A 72 1.88 -1.10 1.14
N LEU A 73 1.60 -1.69 -0.03
CA LEU A 73 1.63 -0.97 -1.30
C LEU A 73 0.40 -0.06 -1.40
N PRO A 74 0.58 1.27 -1.58
CA PRO A 74 -0.55 2.19 -1.67
C PRO A 74 -1.47 1.85 -2.86
N LYS A 75 -2.77 1.81 -2.62
CA LYS A 75 -3.81 1.67 -3.65
C LYS A 75 -4.66 2.92 -3.69
N LYS A 76 -5.03 3.36 -4.90
CA LYS A 76 -5.87 4.54 -5.08
C LYS A 76 -7.23 4.34 -4.41
N VAL A 77 -7.69 5.37 -3.70
CA VAL A 77 -9.02 5.38 -3.07
C VAL A 77 -10.11 5.40 -4.13
N ASP A 78 -11.15 4.60 -3.94
CA ASP A 78 -12.29 4.55 -4.84
C ASP A 78 -13.27 5.69 -4.57
N MET A 79 -13.85 6.24 -5.64
CA MET A 79 -14.84 7.33 -5.59
C MET A 79 -14.40 8.51 -4.72
N ARG A 80 -13.13 8.93 -4.88
CA ARG A 80 -12.57 10.09 -4.17
C ARG A 80 -13.42 11.34 -4.44
N THR A 81 -14.13 11.83 -3.44
CA THR A 81 -14.96 13.03 -3.50
C THR A 81 -14.43 14.14 -2.63
N GLU A 82 -14.75 15.38 -2.99
CA GLU A 82 -14.45 16.57 -2.22
C GLU A 82 -15.60 16.86 -1.27
N TYR A 83 -15.34 16.89 0.03
CA TYR A 83 -16.32 17.34 1.02
C TYR A 83 -16.07 18.81 1.37
N LYS A 84 -17.08 19.64 1.14
CA LYS A 84 -17.04 21.10 1.36
C LYS A 84 -18.03 21.49 2.45
N ASP A 85 -17.68 22.50 3.23
CA ASP A 85 -18.59 23.08 4.20
C ASP A 85 -19.68 23.95 3.54
N LEU A 86 -20.58 24.51 4.35
CA LEU A 86 -21.66 25.39 3.88
C LEU A 86 -21.16 26.67 3.17
N ASN A 87 -19.90 27.05 3.39
CA ASN A 87 -19.26 28.21 2.76
C ASN A 87 -18.49 27.81 1.48
N GLY A 88 -18.53 26.54 1.08
CA GLY A 88 -17.81 26.01 -0.08
C GLY A 88 -16.31 25.79 0.15
N ALA A 89 -15.82 25.92 1.39
CA ALA A 89 -14.43 25.66 1.72
C ALA A 89 -14.17 24.14 1.78
N MET A 90 -13.04 23.70 1.23
CA MET A 90 -12.63 22.30 1.26
C MET A 90 -12.33 21.87 2.70
N VAL A 91 -13.03 20.84 3.18
CA VAL A 91 -12.86 20.27 4.52
C VAL A 91 -11.99 19.01 4.46
N CYS A 92 -12.37 18.04 3.63
CA CYS A 92 -11.63 16.79 3.48
C CYS A 92 -11.94 16.11 2.13
N PHE A 93 -11.19 15.04 1.83
CA PHE A 93 -11.57 14.08 0.81
C PHE A 93 -12.15 12.84 1.47
N GLU A 94 -13.25 12.35 0.93
CA GLU A 94 -13.86 11.09 1.31
C GLU A 94 -13.74 10.09 0.16
N GLY A 95 -13.93 8.81 0.47
CA GLY A 95 -13.99 7.75 -0.53
C GLY A 95 -14.11 6.39 0.13
N PHE A 96 -13.86 5.34 -0.65
CA PHE A 96 -13.92 3.96 -0.20
C PHE A 96 -12.57 3.28 -0.29
N CYS A 97 -12.27 2.45 0.72
CA CYS A 97 -11.08 1.61 0.70
C CYS A 97 -11.17 0.62 -0.46
N PRO A 98 -10.17 0.59 -1.37
CA PRO A 98 -10.20 -0.26 -2.57
C PRO A 98 -10.05 -1.76 -2.28
N SER A 99 -9.84 -2.14 -1.02
CA SER A 99 -9.66 -3.56 -0.63
C SER A 99 -10.83 -4.11 0.20
N CYS A 100 -11.59 -3.26 0.91
CA CYS A 100 -12.70 -3.74 1.75
C CYS A 100 -13.99 -2.92 1.63
N GLY A 101 -14.01 -1.86 0.81
CA GLY A 101 -15.17 -1.02 0.56
C GLY A 101 -15.62 -0.14 1.74
N CYS A 102 -14.85 -0.06 2.83
CA CYS A 102 -15.20 0.82 3.95
C CYS A 102 -14.94 2.27 3.63
N ALA A 103 -15.79 3.16 4.14
CA ALA A 103 -15.59 4.60 4.08
C ALA A 103 -14.26 4.99 4.73
N VAL A 104 -13.54 5.91 4.08
CA VAL A 104 -12.25 6.43 4.52
C VAL A 104 -12.20 7.95 4.29
N GLU A 105 -11.47 8.66 5.13
CA GLU A 105 -11.33 10.13 5.08
C GLU A 105 -9.85 10.53 5.06
N TYR A 106 -9.44 11.36 4.10
CA TYR A 106 -8.02 11.71 3.87
C TYR A 106 -7.30 12.23 5.11
N TYR A 107 -7.95 13.12 5.88
CA TYR A 107 -7.34 13.74 7.05
C TYR A 107 -7.11 12.74 8.19
N ARG A 108 -7.88 11.65 8.23
CA ARG A 108 -7.83 10.64 9.30
C ARG A 108 -7.09 9.37 8.89
N ASN A 109 -7.05 9.04 7.60
CA ASN A 109 -6.68 7.71 7.12
C ASN A 109 -5.53 7.76 6.11
N LYS A 110 -4.29 7.51 6.58
CA LYS A 110 -3.19 7.11 5.68
C LYS A 110 -3.33 5.65 5.21
N SER A 111 -3.99 4.82 6.02
CA SER A 111 -4.39 3.45 5.72
C SER A 111 -5.83 3.22 6.16
N CYS A 112 -6.47 2.18 5.64
CA CYS A 112 -7.82 1.79 6.07
C CYS A 112 -7.78 1.23 7.51
N ASN A 113 -8.60 1.79 8.41
CA ASN A 113 -8.65 1.33 9.80
C ASN A 113 -9.20 -0.10 9.97
N ARG A 114 -9.88 -0.65 8.95
CA ARG A 114 -10.46 -1.99 9.00
C ARG A 114 -9.55 -3.07 8.45
N CYS A 115 -8.95 -2.86 7.28
CA CYS A 115 -8.14 -3.87 6.59
C CYS A 115 -6.67 -3.50 6.42
N THR A 116 -6.25 -2.38 7.02
CA THR A 116 -4.87 -1.85 7.03
C THR A 116 -4.24 -1.51 5.67
N GLN A 117 -4.99 -1.65 4.57
CA GLN A 117 -4.55 -1.25 3.23
C GLN A 117 -4.08 0.21 3.21
N MET A 118 -2.84 0.44 2.78
CA MET A 118 -2.30 1.78 2.52
C MET A 118 -3.06 2.46 1.39
N LEU A 119 -3.42 3.72 1.61
CA LEU A 119 -4.26 4.49 0.70
C LEU A 119 -3.43 5.51 -0.07
N ASP A 120 -3.65 5.57 -1.38
CA ASP A 120 -3.18 6.64 -2.23
C ASP A 120 -4.33 7.61 -2.50
N TRP A 121 -4.17 8.83 -1.98
CA TRP A 121 -5.11 9.94 -2.10
C TRP A 121 -4.71 10.95 -3.17
N SER A 122 -3.69 10.64 -3.96
CA SER A 122 -3.30 11.45 -5.12
C SER A 122 -4.50 11.66 -6.05
N LYS A 123 -4.51 12.80 -6.75
CA LYS A 123 -5.58 13.07 -7.73
C LYS A 123 -5.55 11.99 -8.81
N ASN A 124 -6.74 11.58 -9.26
CA ASN A 124 -6.85 10.69 -10.41
C ASN A 124 -6.33 11.34 -11.68
#